data_AF-A0A8A4TJK3-F1
#
_entry.id   AF-A0A8A4TJK3-F1
#
_cell.length_a   1.000
_cell.length_b   1.000
_cell.length_c   1.000
_cell.angle_alpha   90.00
_cell.angle_beta   90.00
_cell.angle_gamma   90.00
#
_symmetry.space_group_name_H-M   'P 1'
#
loop_
_entity.id
_entity.type
_entity.pdbx_description
1 polymer ?
#
loop_
_entity_poly.entity_id
_entity_poly.type
_entity_poly.pdbx_seq_one_letter_code
_entity_poly.pdbx_strand_id
1 'polypeptide(L)'
;MSETPHPTASGVETLLARLRDEGVEAGRRQAAEIETEARAKADALVKQAKAEADAILAEARQQAETLKHAGEEALRVAARDSVLRTRDILLNRFSKEIKRLVSMEMKDGEMLRRLILEVAGRLRDEADLERRERLELLLPEKLVDVDELRRNPVEVREGSVDDFVSSVAAGLLRDGVVLYPGEEHENGIRVRIVDCDIEVDMSDGAVAELLLQHLQPRFLALMEGVIH
;
A
#
# COMPACT_ATOMS: atom_id res chain seq x y z
N MET A 1 64.38 -60.03 -94.69
CA MET A 1 63.06 -59.65 -95.21
C MET A 1 62.16 -60.89 -95.24
N SER A 2 61.05 -61.04 -94.50
CA SER A 2 60.58 -60.29 -93.32
C SER A 2 59.61 -61.10 -92.44
N GLU A 3 59.59 -60.99 -91.11
CA GLU A 3 60.63 -60.68 -90.08
C GLU A 3 60.02 -61.15 -88.70
N THR A 4 60.71 -61.10 -87.55
CA THR A 4 60.30 -61.85 -86.31
C THR A 4 59.12 -61.26 -85.50
N PRO A 5 58.15 -62.06 -85.01
CA PRO A 5 57.07 -61.58 -84.12
C PRO A 5 57.52 -61.43 -82.66
N HIS A 6 57.09 -60.34 -82.01
CA HIS A 6 57.55 -59.94 -80.66
C HIS A 6 56.86 -60.69 -79.50
N PRO A 7 57.61 -61.24 -78.52
CA PRO A 7 57.06 -61.83 -77.29
C PRO A 7 56.80 -60.81 -76.16
N THR A 8 57.02 -59.51 -76.37
CA THR A 8 57.01 -58.48 -75.32
C THR A 8 55.63 -57.89 -74.96
N ALA A 9 54.62 -58.02 -75.82
CA ALA A 9 53.31 -57.36 -75.60
C ALA A 9 52.51 -57.98 -74.44
N SER A 10 52.27 -59.29 -74.49
CA SER A 10 51.37 -60.01 -73.56
C SER A 10 51.77 -59.92 -72.08
N GLY A 11 53.09 -59.89 -71.79
CA GLY A 11 53.59 -59.70 -70.42
C GLY A 11 53.31 -58.30 -69.87
N VAL A 12 53.39 -57.28 -70.73
CA VAL A 12 53.11 -55.88 -70.37
C VAL A 12 51.61 -55.68 -70.17
N GLU A 13 50.75 -56.24 -71.02
CA GLU A 13 49.29 -56.20 -70.85
C GLU A 13 48.83 -56.90 -69.56
N THR A 14 49.44 -58.03 -69.19
CA THR A 14 49.12 -58.74 -67.94
C THR A 14 49.54 -57.94 -66.70
N LEU A 15 50.70 -57.27 -66.75
CA LEU A 15 51.15 -56.36 -65.68
C LEU A 15 50.28 -55.10 -65.59
N LEU A 16 49.85 -54.53 -66.71
CA LEU A 16 48.91 -53.40 -66.73
C LEU A 16 47.55 -53.79 -66.13
N ALA A 17 47.02 -54.97 -66.45
CA ALA A 17 45.77 -55.46 -65.88
C ALA A 17 45.88 -55.60 -64.35
N ARG A 18 46.96 -56.24 -63.85
CA ARG A 18 47.21 -56.36 -62.41
C ARG A 18 47.35 -55.01 -61.72
N LEU A 19 48.15 -54.09 -62.27
CA LEU A 19 48.36 -52.76 -61.71
C LEU A 19 47.06 -51.94 -61.68
N ARG A 20 46.20 -52.10 -62.70
CA ARG A 20 44.87 -51.50 -62.75
C ARG A 20 43.95 -52.07 -61.68
N ASP A 21 43.91 -53.39 -61.52
CA ASP A 21 43.05 -54.05 -60.53
C ASP A 21 43.50 -53.73 -59.10
N GLU A 22 44.81 -53.77 -58.83
CA GLU A 22 45.40 -53.36 -57.55
C GLU A 22 45.13 -51.88 -57.24
N GLY A 23 45.21 -51.00 -58.23
CA GLY A 23 44.85 -49.58 -58.11
C GLY A 23 43.35 -49.35 -57.85
N VAL A 24 42.47 -50.11 -58.51
CA VAL A 24 41.02 -50.06 -58.28
C VAL A 24 40.67 -50.57 -56.88
N GLU A 25 41.27 -51.66 -56.41
CA GLU A 25 41.06 -52.19 -55.06
C GLU A 25 41.67 -51.33 -53.95
N ALA A 26 42.77 -50.62 -54.22
CA ALA A 26 43.30 -49.60 -53.31
C ALA A 26 42.34 -48.39 -53.23
N GLY A 27 41.88 -47.89 -54.38
CA GLY A 27 40.92 -46.78 -54.43
C GLY A 27 39.57 -47.09 -53.79
N ARG A 28 39.05 -48.31 -53.98
CA ARG A 28 37.82 -48.79 -53.31
C ARG A 28 37.97 -48.83 -51.80
N ARG A 29 39.11 -49.31 -51.27
CA ARG A 29 39.38 -49.32 -49.83
C ARG A 29 39.46 -47.91 -49.25
N GLN A 30 40.23 -47.01 -49.88
CA GLN A 30 40.28 -45.61 -49.44
C GLN A 30 38.92 -44.92 -49.50
N ALA A 31 38.11 -45.16 -50.54
CA ALA A 31 36.76 -44.62 -50.63
C ALA A 31 35.85 -45.12 -49.48
N ALA A 32 35.91 -46.42 -49.16
CA ALA A 32 35.17 -47.00 -48.04
C ALA A 32 35.64 -46.48 -46.66
N GLU A 33 36.93 -46.28 -46.48
CA GLU A 33 37.51 -45.66 -45.27
C GLU A 33 37.03 -44.20 -45.10
N ILE A 34 37.11 -43.39 -46.17
CA ILE A 34 36.62 -42.00 -46.18
C ILE A 34 35.12 -41.95 -45.91
N GLU A 35 34.32 -42.82 -46.52
CA GLU A 35 32.87 -42.86 -46.29
C GLU A 35 32.55 -43.25 -44.84
N THR A 36 33.28 -44.21 -44.26
CA THR A 36 33.11 -44.64 -42.86
C THR A 36 33.47 -43.52 -41.90
N GLU A 37 34.59 -42.81 -42.14
CA GLU A 37 35.01 -41.68 -41.32
C GLU A 37 34.05 -40.48 -41.44
N ALA A 38 33.54 -40.21 -42.65
CA ALA A 38 32.55 -39.15 -42.89
C ALA A 38 31.22 -39.44 -42.18
N ARG A 39 30.73 -40.69 -42.23
CA ARG A 39 29.54 -41.13 -41.49
C ARG A 39 29.74 -40.98 -39.98
N ALA A 40 30.87 -41.44 -39.44
CA ALA A 40 31.20 -41.30 -38.02
C ALA A 40 31.27 -39.83 -37.56
N LYS A 41 31.84 -38.93 -38.37
CA LYS A 41 31.85 -37.48 -38.11
C LYS A 41 30.45 -36.87 -38.16
N ALA A 42 29.61 -37.28 -39.11
CA ALA A 42 28.23 -36.81 -39.20
C ALA A 42 27.40 -37.26 -37.98
N ASP A 43 27.51 -38.52 -37.57
CA ASP A 43 26.83 -39.05 -36.38
C ASP A 43 27.30 -38.34 -35.10
N ALA A 44 28.60 -38.07 -34.97
CA ALA A 44 29.15 -37.31 -33.85
C ALA A 44 28.60 -35.87 -33.79
N LEU A 45 28.53 -35.18 -34.94
CA LEU A 45 27.99 -33.81 -35.04
C LEU A 45 26.50 -33.79 -34.70
N VAL A 46 25.71 -34.73 -35.23
CA VAL A 46 24.28 -34.87 -34.88
C VAL A 46 24.09 -35.17 -33.39
N LYS A 47 24.94 -36.00 -32.79
CA LYS A 47 24.90 -36.30 -31.35
C LYS A 47 25.25 -35.07 -30.50
N GLN A 48 26.27 -34.29 -30.89
CA GLN A 48 26.63 -33.05 -30.23
C GLN A 48 25.50 -32.02 -30.31
N ALA A 49 24.96 -31.76 -31.51
CA ALA A 49 23.86 -30.82 -31.71
C ALA A 49 22.60 -31.18 -30.90
N LYS A 50 22.30 -32.49 -30.75
CA LYS A 50 21.23 -32.95 -29.86
C LYS A 50 21.52 -32.67 -28.38
N ALA A 51 22.72 -32.98 -27.91
CA ALA A 51 23.12 -32.71 -26.53
C ALA A 51 23.10 -31.21 -26.19
N GLU A 52 23.53 -30.34 -27.12
CA GLU A 52 23.43 -28.89 -26.99
C GLU A 52 21.97 -28.41 -26.96
N ALA A 53 21.11 -28.93 -27.85
CA ALA A 53 19.68 -28.62 -27.86
C ALA A 53 18.96 -29.07 -26.56
N ASP A 54 19.27 -30.27 -26.05
CA ASP A 54 18.73 -30.78 -24.80
C ASP A 54 19.19 -29.94 -23.60
N ALA A 55 20.45 -29.48 -23.59
CA ALA A 55 20.98 -28.58 -22.56
C ALA A 55 20.27 -27.21 -22.58
N ILE A 56 20.10 -26.61 -23.77
CA ILE A 56 19.36 -25.34 -23.94
C ILE A 56 17.91 -25.49 -23.48
N LEU A 57 17.24 -26.60 -23.81
CA LEU A 57 15.87 -26.88 -23.38
C LEU A 57 15.77 -27.10 -21.86
N ALA A 58 16.76 -27.73 -21.24
CA ALA A 58 16.82 -27.90 -19.79
C ALA A 58 17.02 -26.56 -19.07
N GLU A 59 17.94 -25.72 -19.55
CA GLU A 59 18.18 -24.39 -19.00
C GLU A 59 16.95 -23.49 -19.15
N ALA A 60 16.35 -23.43 -20.34
CA ALA A 60 15.15 -22.63 -20.60
C ALA A 60 13.96 -23.04 -19.70
N ARG A 61 13.79 -24.34 -19.42
CA ARG A 61 12.79 -24.84 -18.46
C ARG A 61 13.10 -24.40 -17.03
N GLN A 62 14.35 -24.50 -16.60
CA GLN A 62 14.76 -24.07 -15.26
C GLN A 62 14.56 -22.55 -15.07
N GLN A 63 14.91 -21.75 -16.07
CA GLN A 63 14.67 -20.31 -16.08
C GLN A 63 13.16 -19.99 -16.04
N ALA A 64 12.34 -20.72 -16.81
CA ALA A 64 10.89 -20.53 -16.85
C ALA A 64 10.20 -20.82 -15.51
N GLU A 65 10.53 -21.94 -14.83
CA GLU A 65 9.97 -22.23 -13.51
C GLU A 65 10.47 -21.24 -12.44
N THR A 66 11.74 -20.81 -12.53
CA THR A 66 12.29 -19.78 -11.63
C THR A 66 11.55 -18.45 -11.79
N LEU A 67 11.32 -18.02 -13.03
CA LEU A 67 10.57 -16.81 -13.36
C LEU A 67 9.11 -16.90 -12.91
N LYS A 68 8.46 -18.05 -13.12
CA LYS A 68 7.08 -18.30 -12.69
C LYS A 68 6.94 -18.20 -11.18
N HIS A 69 7.79 -18.90 -10.42
CA HIS A 69 7.76 -18.84 -8.95
C HIS A 69 8.06 -17.42 -8.43
N ALA A 70 9.00 -16.70 -9.06
CA ALA A 70 9.26 -15.30 -8.71
C ALA A 70 8.06 -14.39 -9.00
N GLY A 71 7.35 -14.62 -10.12
CA GLY A 71 6.13 -13.91 -10.49
C GLY A 71 4.95 -14.19 -9.55
N GLU A 72 4.75 -15.45 -9.16
CA GLU A 72 3.71 -15.87 -8.20
C GLU A 72 3.91 -15.20 -6.84
N GLU A 73 5.15 -15.17 -6.32
CA GLU A 73 5.48 -14.47 -5.07
C GLU A 73 5.35 -12.95 -5.19
N ALA A 74 5.79 -12.35 -6.31
CA ALA A 74 5.61 -10.92 -6.55
C ALA A 74 4.13 -10.51 -6.59
N LEU A 75 3.27 -11.31 -7.23
CA LEU A 75 1.82 -11.11 -7.23
C LEU A 75 1.22 -11.25 -5.83
N ARG A 76 1.68 -12.23 -5.03
CA ARG A 76 1.25 -12.43 -3.64
C ARG A 76 1.57 -11.22 -2.75
N VAL A 77 2.76 -10.65 -2.90
CA VAL A 77 3.17 -9.41 -2.21
C VAL A 77 2.33 -8.23 -2.69
N ALA A 78 2.21 -8.01 -4.00
CA ALA A 78 1.43 -6.90 -4.57
C ALA A 78 -0.06 -6.93 -4.16
N ALA A 79 -0.66 -8.12 -4.06
CA ALA A 79 -2.02 -8.31 -3.58
C ALA A 79 -2.15 -7.93 -2.08
N ARG A 80 -1.21 -8.38 -1.24
CA ARG A 80 -1.16 -8.02 0.19
C ARG A 80 -1.02 -6.50 0.37
N ASP A 81 -0.09 -5.89 -0.35
CA ASP A 81 0.17 -4.44 -0.26
C ASP A 81 -1.04 -3.62 -0.73
N SER A 82 -1.76 -4.10 -1.75
CA SER A 82 -3.01 -3.49 -2.23
C SER A 82 -4.12 -3.50 -1.16
N VAL A 83 -4.25 -4.60 -0.40
CA VAL A 83 -5.19 -4.71 0.72
C VAL A 83 -4.79 -3.76 1.86
N LEU A 84 -3.52 -3.77 2.27
CA LEU A 84 -3.02 -2.90 3.34
C LEU A 84 -3.20 -1.41 2.98
N ARG A 85 -2.81 -1.01 1.78
CA ARG A 85 -2.97 0.37 1.30
C ARG A 85 -4.43 0.80 1.25
N THR A 86 -5.34 -0.10 0.89
CA THR A 86 -6.79 0.19 0.90
C THR A 86 -7.31 0.39 2.32
N ARG A 87 -6.87 -0.44 3.28
CA ARG A 87 -7.18 -0.30 4.72
C ARG A 87 -6.72 1.06 5.26
N ASP A 88 -5.49 1.46 4.96
CA ASP A 88 -4.93 2.74 5.40
C ASP A 88 -5.66 3.94 4.80
N ILE A 89 -6.01 3.89 3.51
CA ILE A 89 -6.80 4.95 2.85
C ILE A 89 -8.16 5.11 3.51
N LEU A 90 -8.85 4.00 3.80
CA LEU A 90 -10.18 4.01 4.41
C LEU A 90 -10.14 4.47 5.87
N LEU A 91 -9.17 4.00 6.67
CA LEU A 91 -8.93 4.48 8.03
C LEU A 91 -8.66 5.99 8.09
N ASN A 92 -7.77 6.48 7.22
CA ASN A 92 -7.43 7.89 7.17
C ASN A 92 -8.62 8.75 6.73
N ARG A 93 -9.43 8.27 5.77
CA ARG A 93 -10.64 8.97 5.34
C ARG A 93 -11.70 9.00 6.44
N PHE A 94 -11.95 7.87 7.10
CA PHE A 94 -12.86 7.78 8.24
C PHE A 94 -12.44 8.74 9.36
N SER A 95 -11.16 8.73 9.72
CA SER A 95 -10.63 9.59 10.80
C SER A 95 -10.73 11.07 10.48
N LYS A 96 -10.48 11.46 9.22
CA LYS A 96 -10.70 12.84 8.75
C LYS A 96 -12.17 13.23 8.78
N GLU A 97 -13.07 12.33 8.41
CA GLU A 97 -14.51 12.62 8.40
C GLU A 97 -15.09 12.78 9.81
N ILE A 98 -14.67 11.95 10.77
CA ILE A 98 -15.01 12.14 12.20
C ILE A 98 -14.48 13.48 12.71
N LYS A 99 -13.19 13.79 12.50
CA LYS A 99 -12.61 15.10 12.90
C LYS A 99 -13.37 16.28 12.26
N ARG A 100 -13.76 16.17 10.98
CA ARG A 100 -14.55 17.18 10.26
C ARG A 100 -15.95 17.37 10.85
N LEU A 101 -16.66 16.29 11.17
CA LEU A 101 -18.00 16.34 11.75
C LEU A 101 -17.96 16.92 13.17
N VAL A 102 -17.05 16.45 14.02
CA VAL A 102 -16.88 16.97 15.38
C VAL A 102 -16.52 18.46 15.37
N SER A 103 -15.61 18.90 14.49
CA SER A 103 -15.25 20.33 14.35
C SER A 103 -16.41 21.21 13.84
N MET A 104 -17.39 20.64 13.13
CA MET A 104 -18.61 21.36 12.77
C MET A 104 -19.58 21.49 13.96
N GLU A 105 -19.83 20.41 14.68
CA GLU A 105 -20.72 20.43 15.87
C GLU A 105 -20.12 21.29 17.00
N MET A 106 -18.80 21.29 17.19
CA MET A 106 -18.11 22.11 18.20
C MET A 106 -17.95 23.59 17.84
N LYS A 107 -18.46 24.02 16.67
CA LYS A 107 -18.64 25.43 16.31
C LYS A 107 -20.07 25.92 16.51
N ASP A 108 -21.02 25.00 16.63
CA ASP A 108 -22.43 25.32 16.78
C ASP A 108 -22.72 25.89 18.18
N GLY A 109 -23.33 27.08 18.21
CA GLY A 109 -23.62 27.78 19.46
C GLY A 109 -24.57 27.01 20.38
N GLU A 110 -25.54 26.26 19.84
CA GLU A 110 -26.48 25.49 20.66
C GLU A 110 -25.85 24.22 21.23
N MET A 111 -24.97 23.55 20.48
CA MET A 111 -24.16 22.45 20.99
C MET A 111 -23.22 22.93 22.10
N LEU A 112 -22.50 24.04 21.89
CA LEU A 112 -21.62 24.63 22.90
C LEU A 112 -22.40 25.05 24.15
N ARG A 113 -23.58 25.68 24.01
CA ARG A 113 -24.47 26.02 25.14
C ARG A 113 -24.76 24.81 26.01
N ARG A 114 -25.15 23.69 25.39
CA ARG A 114 -25.49 22.44 26.11
C ARG A 114 -24.27 21.81 26.76
N LEU A 115 -23.15 21.76 26.04
CA LEU A 115 -21.88 21.23 26.52
C LEU A 115 -21.42 21.97 27.79
N ILE A 116 -21.46 23.29 27.79
CA ILE A 116 -21.09 24.12 28.94
C ILE A 116 -21.99 23.84 30.13
N LEU A 117 -23.31 23.86 29.94
CA LEU A 117 -24.28 23.65 31.03
C LEU A 117 -24.15 22.26 31.66
N GLU A 118 -23.96 21.21 30.85
CA GLU A 118 -23.79 19.83 31.32
C GLU A 118 -22.46 19.65 32.06
N VAL A 119 -21.34 20.16 31.50
CA VAL A 119 -20.01 20.00 32.11
C VAL A 119 -19.87 20.84 33.39
N ALA A 120 -20.31 22.10 33.38
CA ALA A 120 -20.29 22.95 34.57
C ALA A 120 -21.28 22.47 35.66
N GLY A 121 -22.40 21.86 35.26
CA GLY A 121 -23.33 21.19 36.17
C GLY A 121 -22.69 19.96 36.85
N ARG A 122 -22.19 19.00 36.06
CA ARG A 122 -21.60 17.77 36.62
C ARG A 122 -20.35 18.03 37.46
N LEU A 123 -19.46 18.93 37.06
CA LEU A 123 -18.25 19.21 37.84
C LEU A 123 -18.57 19.76 39.23
N ARG A 124 -19.69 20.48 39.39
CA ARG A 124 -20.19 20.89 40.71
C ARG A 124 -20.76 19.72 41.51
N ASP A 125 -21.60 18.91 40.88
CA ASP A 125 -22.30 17.80 41.56
C ASP A 125 -21.35 16.65 41.93
N GLU A 126 -20.31 16.39 41.13
CA GLU A 126 -19.37 15.27 41.31
C GLU A 126 -18.13 15.60 42.15
N ALA A 127 -17.63 16.84 42.11
CA ALA A 127 -16.41 17.22 42.84
C ALA A 127 -16.66 17.86 44.22
N ASP A 128 -17.93 17.91 44.69
CA ASP A 128 -18.36 18.52 45.97
C ASP A 128 -17.79 19.94 46.17
N LEU A 129 -17.69 20.70 45.06
CA LEU A 129 -17.02 22.00 45.02
C LEU A 129 -17.62 22.92 46.08
N GLU A 130 -16.83 23.29 47.10
CA GLU A 130 -17.28 24.30 48.05
C GLU A 130 -17.58 25.61 47.30
N ARG A 131 -18.49 26.45 47.82
CA ARG A 131 -18.88 27.77 47.24
C ARG A 131 -17.73 28.77 47.04
N ARG A 132 -16.48 28.38 47.27
CA ARG A 132 -15.25 29.17 47.14
C ARG A 132 -14.47 28.82 45.87
N GLU A 133 -14.60 27.61 45.36
CA GLU A 133 -13.81 27.11 44.24
C GLU A 133 -14.29 27.73 42.93
N ARG A 134 -13.33 28.19 42.11
CA ARG A 134 -13.63 28.89 40.86
C ARG A 134 -13.46 27.95 39.67
N LEU A 135 -14.51 27.89 38.86
CA LEU A 135 -14.51 27.17 37.59
C LEU A 135 -14.19 28.18 36.47
N GLU A 136 -13.03 28.04 35.85
CA GLU A 136 -12.65 28.79 34.66
C GLU A 136 -13.13 28.06 33.41
N LEU A 137 -13.73 28.80 32.49
CA LEU A 137 -14.23 28.26 31.24
C LEU A 137 -13.58 29.03 30.08
N LEU A 138 -12.79 28.34 29.27
CA LEU A 138 -12.21 28.90 28.05
C LEU A 138 -13.15 28.60 26.88
N LEU A 139 -13.54 29.66 26.17
CA LEU A 139 -14.49 29.65 25.05
C LEU A 139 -13.78 29.91 23.71
N PRO A 140 -14.32 29.45 22.56
CA PRO A 140 -13.78 29.81 21.26
C PRO A 140 -13.81 31.33 21.07
N GLU A 141 -12.74 31.89 20.50
CA GLU A 141 -12.68 33.33 20.16
C GLU A 141 -13.76 33.72 19.12
N LYS A 142 -14.20 32.76 18.30
CA LYS A 142 -15.20 32.96 17.24
C LYS A 142 -16.29 31.91 17.34
N LEU A 143 -17.52 32.34 17.59
CA LEU A 143 -18.72 31.50 17.53
C LEU A 143 -19.42 31.65 16.19
N VAL A 144 -20.09 30.59 15.75
CA VAL A 144 -20.84 30.59 14.49
C VAL A 144 -22.22 29.98 14.75
N ASP A 145 -23.24 30.82 14.85
CA ASP A 145 -24.62 30.34 14.87
C ASP A 145 -24.99 29.85 13.45
N VAL A 146 -25.09 28.52 13.32
CA VAL A 146 -25.40 27.83 12.05
C VAL A 146 -26.84 28.12 11.60
N ASP A 147 -27.72 28.49 12.53
CA ASP A 147 -29.12 28.84 12.28
C ASP A 147 -29.27 30.30 11.85
N GLU A 148 -28.43 31.22 12.33
CA GLU A 148 -28.34 32.59 11.79
C GLU A 148 -27.79 32.61 10.35
N LEU A 149 -26.73 31.83 10.08
CA LEU A 149 -26.17 31.63 8.73
C LEU A 149 -27.23 31.21 7.70
N ARG A 150 -28.21 30.40 8.12
CA ARG A 150 -29.32 29.95 7.25
C ARG A 150 -30.40 31.01 7.03
N ARG A 151 -30.56 31.95 7.96
CA ARG A 151 -31.63 32.96 7.93
C ARG A 151 -31.22 34.26 7.26
N ASN A 152 -29.96 34.69 7.37
CA ASN A 152 -29.50 35.94 6.75
C ASN A 152 -28.02 35.88 6.27
N PRO A 153 -27.75 35.43 5.02
CA PRO A 153 -26.38 35.23 4.52
C PRO A 153 -25.51 36.49 4.34
N VAL A 154 -26.08 37.69 4.52
CA VAL A 154 -25.45 38.97 4.15
C VAL A 154 -24.99 39.78 5.37
N GLU A 155 -25.47 39.47 6.57
CA GLU A 155 -25.16 40.21 7.81
C GLU A 155 -24.67 39.30 8.95
N VAL A 156 -23.82 38.30 8.65
CA VAL A 156 -23.01 37.65 9.69
C VAL A 156 -21.85 38.58 10.07
N ARG A 157 -22.20 39.68 10.75
CA ARG A 157 -21.27 40.43 11.59
C ARG A 157 -21.08 39.62 12.87
N GLU A 158 -19.96 38.90 12.95
CA GLU A 158 -19.30 38.44 14.20
C GLU A 158 -20.28 38.31 15.39
N GLY A 159 -21.25 37.39 15.24
CA GLY A 159 -22.38 37.24 16.16
C GLY A 159 -21.84 36.97 17.56
N SER A 160 -22.07 37.92 18.47
CA SER A 160 -21.03 38.23 19.44
C SER A 160 -20.84 37.12 20.47
N VAL A 161 -19.57 36.82 20.78
CA VAL A 161 -19.23 36.02 21.95
C VAL A 161 -19.89 36.64 23.19
N ASP A 162 -20.04 37.96 23.25
CA ASP A 162 -20.72 38.71 24.31
C ASP A 162 -22.22 38.37 24.46
N ASP A 163 -22.97 38.13 23.38
CA ASP A 163 -24.39 37.73 23.43
C ASP A 163 -24.53 36.28 23.91
N PHE A 164 -23.68 35.39 23.38
CA PHE A 164 -23.61 34.00 23.85
C PHE A 164 -23.23 33.94 25.33
N VAL A 165 -22.15 34.62 25.70
CA VAL A 165 -21.70 34.83 27.08
C VAL A 165 -22.85 35.36 27.92
N SER A 166 -23.52 36.46 27.53
CA SER A 166 -24.63 37.05 28.29
C SER A 166 -25.78 36.06 28.53
N SER A 167 -26.12 35.26 27.51
CA SER A 167 -27.19 34.26 27.60
C SER A 167 -26.86 33.06 28.50
N VAL A 168 -25.58 32.69 28.61
CA VAL A 168 -25.09 31.59 29.46
C VAL A 168 -24.76 32.08 30.88
N ALA A 169 -24.15 33.25 30.98
CA ALA A 169 -23.70 33.93 32.20
C ALA A 169 -24.86 34.27 33.16
N ALA A 170 -26.07 34.53 32.64
CA ALA A 170 -27.25 34.80 33.47
C ALA A 170 -27.59 33.65 34.46
N GLY A 171 -27.22 32.41 34.10
CA GLY A 171 -27.15 31.26 35.00
C GLY A 171 -25.80 31.17 35.72
N LEU A 172 -24.72 30.98 34.94
CA LEU A 172 -23.41 30.55 35.49
C LEU A 172 -22.68 31.58 36.37
N LEU A 173 -22.96 32.89 36.26
CA LEU A 173 -22.33 33.90 37.13
C LEU A 173 -22.84 33.86 38.58
N ARG A 174 -24.07 33.37 38.80
CA ARG A 174 -24.58 33.12 40.17
C ARG A 174 -23.84 31.97 40.85
N ASP A 175 -23.14 31.20 40.03
CA ASP A 175 -22.58 29.89 40.29
C ASP A 175 -21.04 29.91 40.33
N GLY A 176 -20.41 31.09 40.27
CA GLY A 176 -18.97 31.25 40.48
C GLY A 176 -18.08 30.92 39.27
N VAL A 177 -18.69 30.74 38.09
CA VAL A 177 -17.97 30.47 36.84
C VAL A 177 -17.37 31.76 36.28
N VAL A 178 -16.09 31.72 35.90
CA VAL A 178 -15.39 32.81 35.21
C VAL A 178 -15.12 32.41 33.76
N LEU A 179 -15.48 33.28 32.82
CA LEU A 179 -15.36 33.02 31.38
C LEU A 179 -14.12 33.74 30.83
N TYR A 180 -13.33 33.03 30.03
CA TYR A 180 -12.12 33.55 29.37
C TYR A 180 -12.19 33.25 27.86
N PRO A 181 -11.66 34.13 26.99
CA PRO A 181 -11.38 33.76 25.62
C PRO A 181 -10.26 32.70 25.58
N GLY A 182 -10.46 31.67 24.77
CA GLY A 182 -9.48 30.64 24.46
C GLY A 182 -8.51 31.05 23.36
N GLU A 183 -7.70 30.09 22.89
CA GLU A 183 -6.68 30.35 21.87
C GLU A 183 -7.28 30.44 20.45
N GLU A 184 -6.61 31.19 19.58
CA GLU A 184 -7.02 31.36 18.19
C GLU A 184 -6.98 30.00 17.46
N HIS A 185 -8.09 29.60 16.83
CA HIS A 185 -8.34 28.35 16.09
C HIS A 185 -8.80 27.12 16.90
N GLU A 186 -8.87 27.15 18.24
CA GLU A 186 -9.53 26.07 19.01
C GLU A 186 -11.07 26.18 18.92
N ASN A 187 -11.75 25.03 18.76
CA ASN A 187 -13.22 24.92 18.81
C ASN A 187 -13.61 23.96 19.94
N GLY A 188 -14.81 24.08 20.50
CA GLY A 188 -15.20 23.36 21.73
C GLY A 188 -15.01 24.22 22.98
N ILE A 189 -14.87 23.61 24.14
CA ILE A 189 -14.61 24.33 25.41
C ILE A 189 -13.53 23.63 26.22
N ARG A 190 -12.91 24.36 27.14
CA ARG A 190 -11.99 23.80 28.12
C ARG A 190 -12.36 24.33 29.50
N VAL A 191 -12.44 23.44 30.49
CA VAL A 191 -12.93 23.76 31.83
C VAL A 191 -11.85 23.47 32.85
N ARG A 192 -11.47 24.44 33.69
CA ARG A 192 -10.44 24.29 34.72
C ARG A 192 -10.99 24.60 36.10
N ILE A 193 -10.60 23.80 37.09
CA ILE A 193 -10.86 24.09 38.51
C ILE A 193 -9.56 24.62 39.12
N VAL A 194 -9.54 25.91 39.44
CA VAL A 194 -8.31 26.65 39.83
C VAL A 194 -7.62 26.04 41.05
N ASP A 195 -8.41 25.62 42.03
CA ASP A 195 -7.91 25.15 43.33
C ASP A 195 -7.50 23.67 43.34
N CYS A 196 -7.84 22.91 42.28
CA CYS A 196 -7.68 21.45 42.22
C CYS A 196 -6.76 20.93 41.09
N ASP A 197 -6.24 21.81 40.21
CA ASP A 197 -5.43 21.44 39.03
C ASP A 197 -6.10 20.41 38.10
N ILE A 198 -7.44 20.44 38.05
CA ILE A 198 -8.26 19.60 37.15
C ILE A 198 -8.58 20.43 35.91
N GLU A 199 -8.20 19.92 34.74
CA GLU A 199 -8.59 20.45 33.44
C GLU A 199 -9.37 19.39 32.63
N VAL A 200 -10.54 19.80 32.13
CA VAL A 200 -11.41 19.00 31.26
C VAL A 200 -11.41 19.64 29.88
N ASP A 201 -10.67 19.04 28.96
CA ASP A 201 -10.61 19.44 27.57
C ASP A 201 -11.77 18.80 26.78
N MET A 202 -12.65 19.64 26.26
CA MET A 202 -13.76 19.28 25.37
C MET A 202 -13.63 20.02 24.03
N SER A 203 -12.39 20.20 23.57
CA SER A 203 -12.06 20.69 22.23
C SER A 203 -12.51 19.70 21.14
N ASP A 204 -12.66 20.19 19.92
CA ASP A 204 -12.95 19.35 18.76
C ASP A 204 -11.86 18.30 18.48
N GLY A 205 -10.60 18.64 18.77
CA GLY A 205 -9.47 17.72 18.79
C GLY A 205 -9.65 16.58 19.79
N ALA A 206 -9.80 16.92 21.09
CA ALA A 206 -9.91 15.94 22.17
C ALA A 206 -11.14 15.01 21.99
N VAL A 207 -12.31 15.58 21.68
CA VAL A 207 -13.54 14.81 21.47
C VAL A 207 -13.43 13.89 20.24
N ALA A 208 -12.84 14.36 19.14
CA ALA A 208 -12.66 13.52 17.96
C ALA A 208 -11.67 12.38 18.20
N GLU A 209 -10.62 12.59 19.01
CA GLU A 209 -9.67 11.54 19.35
C GLU A 209 -10.27 10.49 20.29
N LEU A 210 -11.03 10.92 21.30
CA LEU A 210 -11.78 10.01 22.17
C LEU A 210 -12.80 9.16 21.38
N LEU A 211 -13.52 9.76 20.43
CA LEU A 211 -14.43 9.04 19.54
C LEU A 211 -13.66 8.06 18.64
N LEU A 212 -12.52 8.48 18.06
CA LEU A 212 -11.73 7.60 17.19
C LEU A 212 -11.14 6.41 17.94
N GLN A 213 -10.70 6.57 19.19
CA GLN A 213 -10.23 5.48 20.04
C GLN A 213 -11.27 4.35 20.20
N HIS A 214 -12.57 4.69 20.20
CA HIS A 214 -13.67 3.73 20.32
C HIS A 214 -14.23 3.25 18.97
N LEU A 215 -14.22 4.11 17.94
CA LEU A 215 -14.81 3.82 16.64
C LEU A 215 -13.84 3.15 15.67
N GLN A 216 -12.54 3.47 15.68
CA GLN A 216 -11.56 2.85 14.77
C GLN A 216 -11.48 1.32 14.93
N PRO A 217 -11.43 0.73 16.14
CA PRO A 217 -11.40 -0.73 16.29
C PRO A 217 -12.66 -1.41 15.71
N ARG A 218 -13.82 -0.78 15.90
CA ARG A 218 -15.11 -1.28 15.37
C ARG A 218 -15.18 -1.16 13.85
N PHE A 219 -14.71 -0.04 13.29
CA PHE A 219 -14.61 0.17 11.85
C PHE A 219 -13.69 -0.85 11.17
N LEU A 220 -12.55 -1.17 11.79
CA LEU A 220 -11.66 -2.23 11.32
C LEU A 220 -12.31 -3.61 11.37
N ALA A 221 -12.96 -3.96 12.48
CA ALA A 221 -13.63 -5.25 12.61
C ALA A 221 -14.80 -5.42 11.61
N LEU A 222 -15.50 -4.33 11.26
CA LEU A 222 -16.50 -4.30 10.18
C LEU A 222 -15.83 -4.51 8.80
N MET A 223 -14.72 -3.82 8.52
CA MET A 223 -13.96 -4.00 7.28
C MET A 223 -13.40 -5.42 7.10
N GLU A 224 -13.04 -6.08 8.20
CA GLU A 224 -12.52 -7.45 8.24
C GLU A 224 -13.64 -8.51 8.26
N GLY A 225 -14.91 -8.09 8.27
CA GLY A 225 -16.07 -8.99 8.27
C GLY A 225 -16.28 -9.75 9.59
N VAL A 226 -15.62 -9.31 10.67
CA VAL A 226 -15.68 -9.93 12.01
C VAL A 226 -16.95 -9.54 12.77
N ILE A 227 -17.59 -8.43 12.36
CA ILE A 227 -18.85 -7.93 12.93
C ILE A 227 -19.87 -7.81 11.78
N HIS A 228 -21.15 -8.09 12.08
CA HIS A 228 -22.30 -7.95 11.18
C HIS A 228 -23.33 -7.00 11.82
#